data_AF-A0A661V5Q0-F1
#
_entry.id   AF-A0A661V5Q0-F1
#
_cell.length_a   1.000
_cell.length_b   1.000
_cell.length_c   1.000
_cell.angle_alpha   90.00
_cell.angle_beta   90.00
_cell.angle_gamma   90.00
#
_symmetry.space_group_name_H-M   'P 1'
#
loop_
_entity.id
_entity.type
_entity.pdbx_description
1 polymer ?
#
loop_
_entity_poly.entity_id
_entity_poly.type
_entity_poly.pdbx_seq_one_letter_code
_entity_poly.pdbx_strand_id
1 'polypeptide(L)'
;MAEELPPEAKEVTYQTAEEMPEEIKDLIYKQWLPHTVRGLLEGVRELPAEHRDHVLKKMSEGCGVLGTPILGITPGMGLEEYKKHASALQPPLGPRTIEQMGDIIQVEYHHPIDKNGKPVCHCPLVILGTVEPLPELGRCSANLGASYIETAIGRPCAKVELMASPLTTGDPYIRYAVYLKPPVSTTQRG
;
A
#
# COMPACT_ATOMS: atom_id res chain seq x y z
N MET A 1 -32.78 -26.76 16.85
CA MET A 1 -32.45 -26.80 18.29
C MET A 1 -31.08 -26.20 18.43
N ALA A 2 -30.96 -25.06 19.10
CA ALA A 2 -29.66 -24.45 19.36
C ALA A 2 -28.95 -25.31 20.42
N GLU A 3 -27.76 -25.81 20.12
CA GLU A 3 -26.91 -26.46 21.13
C GLU A 3 -26.58 -25.43 22.20
N GLU A 4 -27.01 -25.70 23.44
CA GLU A 4 -26.62 -24.91 24.60
C GLU A 4 -25.11 -25.06 24.82
N LEU A 5 -24.43 -23.93 24.96
CA LEU A 5 -23.00 -23.88 25.22
C LEU A 5 -22.67 -24.57 26.55
N PRO A 6 -21.54 -25.30 26.65
CA PRO A 6 -21.18 -26.03 27.86
C PRO A 6 -21.02 -25.09 29.08
N PRO A 7 -21.31 -25.59 30.30
CA PRO A 7 -21.39 -24.80 31.55
C PRO A 7 -20.08 -24.15 31.99
N GLU A 8 -18.98 -24.45 31.31
CA GLU A 8 -17.64 -23.91 31.54
C GLU A 8 -17.41 -22.58 30.80
N ALA A 9 -18.34 -22.19 29.92
CA ALA A 9 -18.48 -20.82 29.45
C ALA A 9 -18.98 -19.96 30.61
N LYS A 10 -18.11 -19.67 31.58
CA LYS A 10 -18.29 -18.50 32.46
C LYS A 10 -18.66 -17.34 31.55
N GLU A 11 -19.72 -16.59 31.88
CA GLU A 11 -20.09 -15.39 31.15
C GLU A 11 -18.86 -14.47 31.07
N VAL A 12 -18.10 -14.56 29.98
CA VAL A 12 -16.98 -13.66 29.71
C VAL A 12 -17.63 -12.40 29.14
N THR A 13 -18.06 -11.51 30.03
CA THR A 13 -18.56 -10.18 29.65
C THR A 13 -17.39 -9.21 29.67
N TYR A 14 -16.72 -9.03 28.52
CA TYR A 14 -15.92 -7.82 28.31
C TYR A 14 -16.81 -6.79 27.59
N GLN A 15 -16.84 -5.56 28.11
CA GLN A 15 -17.65 -4.47 27.54
C GLN A 15 -16.88 -3.70 26.46
N THR A 16 -15.55 -3.78 26.49
CA THR A 16 -14.67 -3.09 25.55
C THR A 16 -13.66 -4.06 24.91
N ALA A 17 -13.08 -3.65 23.77
CA ALA A 17 -12.03 -4.42 23.12
C ALA A 17 -10.76 -4.54 23.99
N GLU A 18 -10.53 -3.60 24.92
CA GLU A 18 -9.36 -3.57 25.80
C GLU A 18 -9.41 -4.69 26.85
N GLU A 19 -10.61 -4.97 27.37
CA GLU A 19 -10.90 -6.01 28.36
C GLU A 19 -10.93 -7.43 27.78
N MET A 20 -10.89 -7.56 26.46
CA MET A 20 -10.91 -8.85 25.78
C MET A 20 -9.62 -9.63 26.07
N PRO A 21 -9.70 -10.96 26.35
CA PRO A 21 -8.52 -11.79 26.52
C PRO A 21 -7.57 -11.69 25.33
N GLU A 22 -6.26 -11.63 25.60
CA GLU A 22 -5.24 -11.50 24.55
C GLU A 22 -5.28 -12.66 23.56
N GLU A 23 -5.64 -13.88 23.99
CA GLU A 23 -5.79 -15.02 23.10
C GLU A 23 -6.92 -14.82 22.07
N ILE A 24 -8.00 -14.14 22.47
CA ILE A 24 -9.13 -13.81 21.58
C ILE A 24 -8.74 -12.67 20.65
N LYS A 25 -8.06 -11.63 21.17
CA LYS A 25 -7.50 -10.56 20.32
C LYS A 25 -6.57 -11.13 19.27
N ASP A 26 -5.66 -12.01 19.68
CA ASP A 26 -4.72 -12.69 18.79
C ASP A 26 -5.45 -13.51 17.72
N LEU A 27 -6.51 -14.24 18.09
CA LEU A 27 -7.34 -14.97 17.14
C LEU A 27 -7.98 -14.02 16.10
N ILE A 28 -8.51 -12.89 16.56
CA ILE A 28 -9.11 -11.87 15.68
C ILE A 28 -8.05 -11.29 14.74
N TYR A 29 -6.91 -10.85 15.26
CA TYR A 29 -5.86 -10.19 14.47
C TYR A 29 -5.11 -11.13 13.53
N LYS A 30 -4.80 -12.35 13.98
CA LYS A 30 -3.95 -13.30 13.23
C LYS A 30 -4.74 -14.24 12.34
N GLN A 31 -6.04 -14.44 12.59
CA GLN A 31 -6.87 -15.36 11.79
C GLN A 31 -8.08 -14.67 11.18
N TRP A 32 -8.99 -14.11 12.00
CA TRP A 32 -10.28 -13.63 11.47
C TRP A 32 -10.15 -12.43 10.53
N LEU A 33 -9.33 -11.44 10.89
CA LEU A 33 -9.09 -10.26 10.05
C LEU A 33 -8.46 -10.63 8.71
N PRO A 34 -7.38 -11.45 8.65
CA PRO A 34 -6.87 -11.96 7.38
C PRO A 34 -7.94 -12.66 6.53
N HIS A 35 -8.73 -13.56 7.12
CA HIS A 35 -9.80 -14.24 6.38
C HIS A 35 -10.87 -13.28 5.86
N THR A 36 -11.28 -12.30 6.66
CA THR A 36 -12.26 -11.28 6.27
C THR A 36 -11.73 -10.39 5.15
N VAL A 37 -10.47 -9.95 5.27
CA VAL A 37 -9.81 -9.12 4.25
C VAL A 37 -9.64 -9.88 2.94
N ARG A 38 -9.33 -11.19 2.99
CA ARG A 38 -9.29 -12.05 1.80
C ARG A 38 -10.63 -12.04 1.08
N GLY A 39 -11.72 -12.38 1.77
CA GLY A 39 -13.05 -12.40 1.17
C GLY A 39 -13.49 -11.04 0.63
N LEU A 40 -13.16 -9.95 1.33
CA LEU A 40 -13.39 -8.59 0.85
C LEU A 40 -12.65 -8.33 -0.47
N LEU A 41 -11.36 -8.68 -0.54
CA LEU A 41 -10.56 -8.46 -1.74
C LEU A 41 -11.02 -9.34 -2.91
N GLU A 42 -11.49 -10.57 -2.64
CA GLU A 42 -12.14 -11.41 -3.65
C GLU A 42 -13.36 -10.71 -4.25
N GLY A 43 -14.26 -10.18 -3.41
CA GLY A 43 -15.40 -9.39 -3.88
C GLY A 43 -14.99 -8.13 -4.64
N VAL A 44 -13.93 -7.44 -4.23
CA VAL A 44 -13.39 -6.27 -4.95
C VAL A 44 -12.93 -6.64 -6.37
N ARG A 45 -12.43 -7.87 -6.59
CA ARG A 45 -12.00 -8.32 -7.93
C ARG A 45 -13.15 -8.52 -8.90
N GLU A 46 -14.34 -8.83 -8.38
CA GLU A 46 -15.55 -9.05 -9.17
C GLU A 46 -16.19 -7.73 -9.64
N LEU A 47 -15.77 -6.60 -9.08
CA LEU A 47 -16.26 -5.28 -9.46
C LEU A 47 -15.81 -4.91 -10.89
N PRO A 48 -16.62 -4.09 -11.60
CA PRO A 48 -16.17 -3.42 -12.81
C PRO A 48 -14.85 -2.66 -12.59
N ALA A 49 -13.99 -2.64 -13.61
CA ALA A 49 -12.62 -2.15 -13.50
C ALA A 49 -12.52 -0.75 -12.87
N GLU A 50 -13.39 0.18 -13.27
CA GLU A 50 -13.42 1.54 -12.71
C GLU A 50 -13.67 1.55 -11.19
N HIS A 51 -14.64 0.77 -10.72
CA HIS A 51 -14.98 0.69 -9.30
C HIS A 51 -13.92 -0.04 -8.49
N ARG A 52 -13.41 -1.16 -9.01
CA ARG A 52 -12.28 -1.89 -8.41
C ARG A 52 -11.08 -0.98 -8.23
N ASP A 53 -10.70 -0.25 -9.28
CA ASP A 53 -9.54 0.62 -9.27
C ASP A 53 -9.72 1.80 -8.32
N HIS A 54 -10.95 2.32 -8.20
CA HIS A 54 -11.28 3.33 -7.20
C HIS A 54 -11.07 2.81 -5.76
N VAL A 55 -11.54 1.59 -5.46
CA VAL A 55 -11.36 0.96 -4.15
C VAL A 55 -9.87 0.72 -3.87
N LEU A 56 -9.12 0.19 -4.83
CA LEU A 56 -7.68 -0.05 -4.66
C LEU A 56 -6.90 1.25 -4.48
N LYS A 57 -7.30 2.33 -5.16
CA LYS A 57 -6.74 3.67 -4.90
C LYS A 57 -6.99 4.09 -3.46
N LYS A 58 -8.23 3.98 -2.96
CA LYS A 58 -8.56 4.31 -1.57
C LYS A 58 -7.78 3.47 -0.56
N MET A 59 -7.62 2.18 -0.83
CA MET A 59 -6.78 1.29 -0.03
C MET A 59 -5.33 1.77 0.00
N SER A 60 -4.76 2.14 -1.16
CA SER A 60 -3.39 2.64 -1.25
C SER A 60 -3.18 3.97 -0.52
N GLU A 61 -4.17 4.87 -0.53
CA GLU A 61 -4.14 6.13 0.24
C GLU A 61 -4.06 5.82 1.75
N GLY A 62 -4.85 4.87 2.24
CA GLY A 62 -4.80 4.42 3.63
C GLY A 62 -3.45 3.80 4.01
N CYS A 63 -2.89 2.94 3.14
CA CYS A 63 -1.54 2.41 3.33
C CYS A 63 -0.47 3.51 3.28
N GLY A 64 -0.67 4.57 2.50
CA GLY A 64 0.24 5.71 2.39
C GLY A 64 0.40 6.45 3.70
N VAL A 65 -0.72 6.73 4.40
CA VAL A 65 -0.72 7.40 5.71
C VAL A 65 0.15 6.65 6.73
N LEU A 66 0.03 5.32 6.77
CA LEU A 66 0.79 4.49 7.70
C LEU A 66 2.23 4.24 7.22
N GLY A 67 2.42 4.12 5.90
CA GLY A 67 3.71 3.78 5.29
C GLY A 67 4.71 4.93 5.31
N THR A 68 4.27 6.17 5.11
CA THR A 68 5.13 7.37 5.13
C THR A 68 6.03 7.46 6.37
N PRO A 69 5.50 7.41 7.62
CA PRO A 69 6.34 7.49 8.82
C PRO A 69 7.25 6.26 8.99
N ILE A 70 6.77 5.06 8.66
CA ILE A 70 7.57 3.81 8.70
C ILE A 70 8.77 3.92 7.76
N LEU A 71 8.57 4.55 6.61
CA LEU A 71 9.60 4.78 5.63
C LEU A 71 10.52 5.94 6.00
N GLY A 72 10.25 6.72 7.06
CA GLY A 72 11.04 7.91 7.38
C GLY A 72 10.85 9.06 6.39
N ILE A 73 9.76 9.08 5.64
CA ILE A 73 9.42 10.18 4.73
C ILE A 73 8.82 11.31 5.56
N THR A 74 9.41 12.49 5.49
CA THR A 74 8.92 13.68 6.20
C THR A 74 8.23 14.64 5.24
N PRO A 75 7.11 15.27 5.65
CA PRO A 75 6.46 16.29 4.84
C PRO A 75 7.43 17.43 4.51
N GLY A 76 7.61 17.72 3.22
CA GLY A 76 8.45 18.83 2.77
C GLY A 76 9.96 18.55 2.70
N MET A 77 10.41 17.29 2.82
CA MET A 77 11.83 16.92 2.62
C MET A 77 12.40 17.35 1.24
N GLY A 78 11.52 17.60 0.26
CA GLY A 78 11.93 18.00 -1.07
C GLY A 78 12.41 16.81 -1.91
N LEU A 79 12.46 17.00 -3.23
CA LEU A 79 12.59 15.89 -4.16
C LEU A 79 13.98 15.22 -4.13
N GLU A 80 15.06 16.00 -4.08
CA GLU A 80 16.42 15.42 -4.08
C GLU A 80 16.73 14.64 -2.81
N GLU A 81 16.27 15.15 -1.66
CA GLU A 81 16.35 14.41 -0.39
C GLU A 81 15.53 13.11 -0.48
N TYR A 82 14.30 13.19 -1.01
CA TYR A 82 13.46 12.01 -1.21
C TYR A 82 14.09 10.97 -2.15
N LYS A 83 14.71 11.39 -3.26
CA LYS A 83 15.44 10.48 -4.17
C LYS A 83 16.56 9.75 -3.44
N LYS A 84 17.41 10.50 -2.72
CA LYS A 84 18.51 9.92 -1.94
C LYS A 84 18.00 8.96 -0.87
N HIS A 85 16.94 9.34 -0.17
CA HIS A 85 16.32 8.53 0.86
C HIS A 85 15.71 7.24 0.29
N ALA A 86 14.89 7.35 -0.75
CA ALA A 86 14.17 6.25 -1.35
C ALA A 86 15.09 5.22 -2.02
N SER A 87 16.23 5.65 -2.56
CA SER A 87 17.27 4.77 -3.13
C SER A 87 18.07 4.02 -2.06
N ALA A 88 18.11 4.51 -0.82
CA ALA A 88 18.79 3.86 0.29
C ALA A 88 17.92 2.85 1.07
N LEU A 89 16.59 2.85 0.83
CA LEU A 89 15.66 1.94 1.49
C LEU A 89 15.98 0.48 1.19
N GLN A 90 15.96 -0.35 2.23
CA GLN A 90 16.17 -1.80 2.12
C GLN A 90 14.88 -2.54 1.76
N PRO A 91 14.96 -3.73 1.17
CA PRO A 91 13.80 -4.60 0.98
C PRO A 91 13.08 -4.90 2.31
N PRO A 92 11.74 -5.04 2.33
CA PRO A 92 10.84 -5.01 1.18
C PRO A 92 10.44 -3.57 0.77
N LEU A 93 10.97 -2.54 1.40
CA LEU A 93 10.50 -1.17 1.28
C LEU A 93 11.18 -0.36 0.16
N GLY A 94 12.27 -0.88 -0.41
CA GLY A 94 13.04 -0.32 -1.51
C GLY A 94 14.06 -1.34 -2.04
N PRO A 95 15.05 -0.90 -2.83
CA PRO A 95 15.33 0.49 -3.21
C PRO A 95 14.39 1.02 -4.31
N ARG A 96 14.37 2.34 -4.51
CA ARG A 96 13.70 2.98 -5.65
C ARG A 96 14.69 3.80 -6.47
N THR A 97 14.64 3.63 -7.80
CA THR A 97 15.27 4.56 -8.75
C THR A 97 14.25 5.61 -9.13
N ILE A 98 14.63 6.89 -9.09
CA ILE A 98 13.69 8.00 -9.31
C ILE A 98 14.32 9.02 -10.24
N GLU A 99 13.64 9.28 -11.36
CA GLU A 99 14.02 10.29 -12.35
C GLU A 99 12.92 11.35 -12.47
N GLN A 100 13.32 12.59 -12.76
CA GLN A 100 12.37 13.69 -12.98
C GLN A 100 12.55 14.29 -14.36
N MET A 101 11.44 14.44 -15.08
CA MET A 101 11.35 15.13 -16.36
C MET A 101 10.22 16.15 -16.30
N GLY A 102 10.57 17.40 -15.96
CA GLY A 102 9.59 18.46 -15.72
C GLY A 102 8.65 18.09 -14.56
N ASP A 103 7.35 18.02 -14.84
CA ASP A 103 6.32 17.64 -13.87
C ASP A 103 6.02 16.14 -13.81
N ILE A 104 6.87 15.31 -14.41
CA ILE A 104 6.75 13.85 -14.39
C ILE A 104 7.88 13.28 -13.53
N ILE A 105 7.53 12.46 -12.55
CA ILE A 105 8.46 11.66 -11.76
C ILE A 105 8.30 10.20 -12.18
N GLN A 106 9.34 9.63 -12.76
CA GLN A 106 9.39 8.20 -13.07
C GLN A 106 10.06 7.45 -11.92
N VAL A 107 9.48 6.32 -11.56
CA VAL A 107 9.97 5.50 -10.46
C VAL A 107 10.08 4.06 -10.90
N GLU A 108 11.22 3.46 -10.58
CA GLU A 108 11.41 2.02 -10.60
C GLU A 108 11.51 1.52 -9.17
N TYR A 109 10.62 0.62 -8.78
CA TYR A 109 10.64 0.01 -7.47
C TYR A 109 11.19 -1.42 -7.57
N HIS A 110 12.30 -1.65 -6.85
CA HIS A 110 13.04 -2.90 -6.86
C HIS A 110 12.51 -3.82 -5.76
N HIS A 111 11.80 -4.86 -6.18
CA HIS A 111 11.19 -5.81 -5.28
C HIS A 111 12.23 -6.70 -4.59
N PRO A 112 11.93 -7.19 -3.36
CA PRO A 112 12.62 -8.36 -2.86
C PRO A 112 12.45 -9.55 -3.82
N ILE A 113 13.47 -10.39 -3.91
CA ILE A 113 13.49 -11.59 -4.74
C ILE A 113 13.44 -12.82 -3.82
N ASP A 114 12.63 -13.81 -4.18
CA ASP A 114 12.55 -15.08 -3.44
C ASP A 114 13.77 -15.98 -3.71
N LYS A 115 13.83 -17.13 -3.02
CA LYS A 115 14.89 -18.13 -3.20
C LYS A 115 14.99 -18.71 -4.63
N ASN A 116 13.97 -18.51 -5.46
CA ASN A 116 13.90 -19.00 -6.83
C ASN A 116 14.18 -17.89 -7.86
N GLY A 117 14.58 -16.69 -7.42
CA GLY A 117 14.83 -15.58 -8.34
C GLY A 117 13.57 -14.82 -8.77
N LYS A 118 12.40 -15.05 -8.15
CA LYS A 118 11.13 -14.40 -8.52
C LYS A 118 10.86 -13.14 -7.69
N PRO A 119 10.38 -12.04 -8.31
CA PRO A 119 9.93 -10.86 -7.58
C PRO A 119 8.81 -11.17 -6.59
N VAL A 120 8.93 -10.64 -5.38
CA VAL A 120 7.92 -10.78 -4.32
C VAL A 120 7.16 -9.46 -4.17
N CYS A 121 5.83 -9.54 -4.20
CA CYS A 121 4.98 -8.39 -3.96
C CYS A 121 5.13 -7.91 -2.50
N HIS A 122 5.38 -6.61 -2.28
CA HIS A 122 5.53 -6.09 -0.92
C HIS A 122 4.21 -5.80 -0.20
N CYS A 123 3.08 -5.96 -0.88
CA CYS A 123 1.78 -5.70 -0.28
C CYS A 123 1.72 -6.46 1.07
N PRO A 124 1.44 -5.79 2.20
CA PRO A 124 1.41 -6.45 3.50
C PRO A 124 0.47 -7.67 3.50
N LEU A 125 -0.63 -7.57 2.76
CA LEU A 125 -1.59 -8.68 2.62
C LEU A 125 -1.02 -9.86 1.83
N VAL A 126 -0.08 -9.63 0.91
CA VAL A 126 0.62 -10.73 0.20
C VAL A 126 1.74 -11.29 1.06
N ILE A 127 2.56 -10.44 1.68
CA ILE A 127 3.67 -10.87 2.56
C ILE A 127 3.14 -11.74 3.72
N LEU A 128 1.99 -11.36 4.29
CA LEU A 128 1.36 -12.10 5.39
C LEU A 128 0.60 -13.36 4.93
N GLY A 129 0.60 -13.68 3.64
CA GLY A 129 -0.14 -14.83 3.09
C GLY A 129 -1.66 -14.66 3.13
N THR A 130 -2.15 -13.44 3.36
CA THR A 130 -3.57 -13.13 3.38
C THR A 130 -4.18 -13.26 2.00
N VAL A 131 -3.50 -12.81 0.95
CA VAL A 131 -3.94 -12.93 -0.45
C VAL A 131 -2.78 -13.30 -1.38
N GLU A 132 -3.09 -13.98 -2.48
CA GLU A 132 -2.14 -14.17 -3.58
C GLU A 132 -1.83 -12.84 -4.28
N PRO A 133 -0.63 -12.67 -4.88
CA PRO A 133 -0.32 -11.48 -5.66
C PRO A 133 -1.20 -11.40 -6.91
N LEU A 134 -1.79 -10.22 -7.14
CA LEU A 134 -2.67 -9.95 -8.27
C LEU A 134 -2.13 -8.78 -9.11
N PRO A 135 -2.35 -8.77 -10.44
CA PRO A 135 -1.90 -7.70 -11.33
C PRO A 135 -2.34 -6.29 -10.87
N GLU A 136 -3.55 -6.18 -10.31
CA GLU A 136 -4.12 -4.93 -9.83
C GLU A 136 -3.35 -4.33 -8.63
N LEU A 137 -2.62 -5.16 -7.88
CA LEU A 137 -1.75 -4.69 -6.79
C LEU A 137 -0.58 -3.86 -7.32
N GLY A 138 -0.17 -4.04 -8.58
CA GLY A 138 0.82 -3.17 -9.21
C GLY A 138 0.33 -1.71 -9.29
N ARG A 139 -0.95 -1.51 -9.61
CA ARG A 139 -1.58 -0.18 -9.64
C ARG A 139 -1.74 0.38 -8.22
N CYS A 140 -2.10 -0.47 -7.24
CA CYS A 140 -2.10 -0.09 -5.83
C CYS A 140 -0.71 0.40 -5.38
N SER A 141 0.36 -0.31 -5.75
CA SER A 141 1.74 0.09 -5.43
C SER A 141 2.13 1.41 -6.07
N ALA A 142 1.72 1.65 -7.33
CA ALA A 142 1.99 2.92 -8.01
C ALA A 142 1.29 4.11 -7.32
N ASN A 143 0.02 3.94 -6.93
CA ASN A 143 -0.72 4.96 -6.18
C ASN A 143 -0.10 5.20 -4.79
N LEU A 144 0.32 4.14 -4.10
CA LEU A 144 1.04 4.24 -2.84
C LEU A 144 2.34 5.04 -3.01
N GLY A 145 3.12 4.74 -4.04
CA GLY A 145 4.34 5.48 -4.39
C GLY A 145 4.08 6.95 -4.71
N ALA A 146 2.97 7.28 -5.37
CA ALA A 146 2.56 8.66 -5.59
C ALA A 146 2.25 9.39 -4.28
N SER A 147 1.57 8.74 -3.32
CA SER A 147 1.28 9.34 -2.01
C SER A 147 2.57 9.68 -1.22
N TYR A 148 3.60 8.86 -1.34
CA TYR A 148 4.92 9.11 -0.75
C TYR A 148 5.58 10.34 -1.37
N ILE A 149 5.52 10.45 -2.70
CA ILE A 149 6.04 11.60 -3.44
C ILE A 149 5.27 12.88 -3.04
N GLU A 150 3.93 12.85 -3.05
CA GLU A 150 3.09 13.98 -2.66
C GLU A 150 3.45 14.48 -1.25
N THR A 151 3.63 13.55 -0.32
CA THR A 151 4.00 13.88 1.06
C THR A 151 5.40 14.51 1.10
N ALA A 152 6.39 13.88 0.45
CA ALA A 152 7.76 14.33 0.46
C ALA A 152 7.94 15.73 -0.14
N ILE A 153 7.29 16.02 -1.27
CA ILE A 153 7.52 17.26 -2.03
C ILE A 153 6.44 18.32 -1.81
N GLY A 154 5.32 17.97 -1.15
CA GLY A 154 4.20 18.88 -0.92
C GLY A 154 3.43 19.29 -2.18
N ARG A 155 3.60 18.56 -3.29
CA ARG A 155 2.90 18.83 -4.56
C ARG A 155 1.90 17.72 -4.86
N PRO A 156 0.62 18.04 -5.12
CA PRO A 156 -0.37 17.03 -5.45
C PRO A 156 -0.08 16.33 -6.79
N CYS A 157 -0.48 15.07 -6.87
CA CYS A 157 -0.49 14.24 -8.06
C CYS A 157 -1.75 14.52 -8.90
N ALA A 158 -1.56 14.71 -10.20
CA ALA A 158 -2.61 14.81 -11.20
C ALA A 158 -3.08 13.42 -11.66
N LYS A 159 -2.13 12.54 -12.01
CA LYS A 159 -2.40 11.15 -12.40
C LYS A 159 -1.20 10.25 -12.12
N VAL A 160 -1.46 8.96 -11.97
CA VAL A 160 -0.44 7.91 -11.85
C VAL A 160 -0.63 6.92 -12.99
N GLU A 161 0.47 6.49 -13.60
CA GLU A 161 0.46 5.53 -14.69
C GLU A 161 1.39 4.37 -14.35
N LEU A 162 0.83 3.16 -14.23
CA LEU A 162 1.62 1.93 -14.13
C LEU A 162 2.10 1.57 -15.54
N MET A 163 3.40 1.59 -15.75
CA MET A 163 4.02 1.31 -17.04
C MET A 163 4.38 -0.16 -17.20
N ALA A 164 4.89 -0.79 -16.14
CA ALA A 164 5.30 -2.19 -16.14
C ALA A 164 5.26 -2.78 -14.73
N SER A 165 5.07 -4.10 -14.64
CA SER A 165 5.21 -4.84 -13.38
C SER A 165 5.50 -6.33 -13.65
N PRO A 166 6.06 -7.05 -12.66
CA PRO A 166 6.22 -8.50 -12.77
C PRO A 166 4.91 -9.24 -13.06
N LEU A 167 3.80 -8.75 -12.52
CA LEU A 167 2.49 -9.42 -12.61
C LEU A 167 1.70 -9.07 -13.88
N THR A 168 2.03 -7.96 -14.55
CA THR A 168 1.30 -7.49 -15.75
C THR A 168 2.09 -7.69 -17.03
N THR A 169 3.40 -7.43 -17.01
CA THR A 169 4.27 -7.42 -18.20
C THR A 169 5.44 -8.38 -18.10
N GLY A 170 5.66 -9.02 -16.94
CA GLY A 170 6.83 -9.87 -16.68
C GLY A 170 8.13 -9.10 -16.45
N ASP A 171 8.04 -7.77 -16.28
CA ASP A 171 9.18 -6.91 -15.97
C ASP A 171 9.80 -7.30 -14.62
N PRO A 172 11.11 -7.18 -14.41
CA PRO A 172 11.73 -7.46 -13.11
C PRO A 172 11.29 -6.48 -12.01
N TYR A 173 10.77 -5.31 -12.38
CA TYR A 173 10.46 -4.21 -11.46
C TYR A 173 9.05 -3.65 -11.69
N ILE A 174 8.48 -2.99 -10.69
CA ILE A 174 7.34 -2.10 -10.90
C ILE A 174 7.87 -0.76 -11.40
N ARG A 175 7.43 -0.35 -12.60
CA ARG A 175 7.75 0.95 -13.19
C ARG A 175 6.49 1.78 -13.31
N TYR A 176 6.51 3.00 -12.80
CA TYR A 176 5.37 3.90 -12.85
C TYR A 176 5.79 5.36 -13.00
N ALA A 177 4.88 6.15 -13.55
CA ALA A 177 5.02 7.59 -13.68
C ALA A 177 4.00 8.31 -12.80
N VAL A 178 4.46 9.31 -12.06
CA VAL A 178 3.64 10.23 -11.26
C VAL A 178 3.67 11.58 -11.94
N TYR A 179 2.50 12.04 -12.37
CA TYR A 179 2.33 13.33 -13.02
C TYR A 179 1.88 14.33 -11.97
N LEU A 180 2.70 15.34 -11.69
CA LEU A 180 2.40 16.36 -10.69
C LEU A 180 1.45 17.42 -11.25
N LYS A 181 0.61 17.98 -10.38
CA LYS A 181 -0.15 19.19 -10.73
C LYS A 181 0.82 20.38 -10.88
N PRO A 182 0.50 21.35 -11.76
CA PRO A 182 1.26 22.59 -11.84
C PRO A 182 1.36 23.27 -10.46
N PRO A 183 2.46 23.97 -10.16
CA PRO A 183 2.52 24.81 -8.96
C PRO A 183 1.35 25.79 -8.97
N VAL A 184 0.66 25.93 -7.84
CA VAL A 184 -0.37 26.96 -7.70
C VAL A 184 0.35 28.31 -7.74
N SER A 185 0.16 29.08 -8.80
CA SER A 185 0.71 30.44 -8.90
C SER A 185 0.13 31.29 -7.77
N THR A 186 0.91 31.56 -6.73
CA THR A 186 0.58 32.57 -5.73
C THR A 186 0.88 33.94 -6.34
N THR A 187 -0.03 34.46 -7.16
CA THR A 187 0.03 35.85 -7.58
C THR A 187 -0.23 36.70 -6.33
N GLN A 188 0.83 37.24 -5.72
CA GLN A 188 0.68 38.30 -4.73
C GLN A 188 -0.02 39.47 -5.42
N ARG A 189 -1.24 39.78 -4.97
CA ARG A 189 -1.85 41.08 -5.30
C ARG A 189 -1.03 42.12 -4.55
N GLY A 190 -0.31 42.94 -5.31
CA GLY A 190 0.32 44.16 -4.80
C GLY A 190 -0.72 45.20 -4.39
#